data_AF-A0A973M629-F1
#
_entry.id   AF-A0A973M629-F1
#
_cell.length_a   1.000
_cell.length_b   1.000
_cell.length_c   1.000
_cell.angle_alpha   90.00
_cell.angle_beta   90.00
_cell.angle_gamma   90.00
#
_symmetry.space_group_name_H-M   'P 1'
#
loop_
_entity.id
_entity.type
_entity.pdbx_description
1 polymer ?
#
loop_
_entity_poly.entity_id
_entity_poly.type
_entity_poly.pdbx_seq_one_letter_code
_entity_poly.pdbx_strand_id
1 'polypeptide(L)'
;QSTVGLILRTEKSVLFVIPWGRHWIIGTTDTDWRLDKAHPAASSKDIDYILEHVNRVLRRPLTREDVEGVYAGLRPLLAGENDSTAKLSREHVVAHPVPGMVMVAGGKLTTYRVMARDAVDEAVRSMDVRVPASVTDRVPLLGADGYKAVWNRRHRLAESAGVHVARVEHLLGRYGALTPEVLDLIAKDPSLAQPLPGADDYLRAEVVYAVTHEAARHVEDVLTRRTRISIEAWDRGVSAAPVVADLMAPLLGWSEVQHANETTHYLKRVEAERLSQEQPDDATADVARLGAADIIPVK
;
A
#
# COMPACT_ATOMS: atom_id res chain seq x y z
N GLN A 1 6.56 21.31 4.01
CA GLN A 1 6.48 20.35 2.88
C GLN A 1 5.79 21.05 1.72
N SER A 2 6.17 20.76 0.47
CA SER A 2 5.49 21.35 -0.69
C SER A 2 4.04 20.87 -0.74
N THR A 3 3.10 21.77 -0.92
CA THR A 3 1.67 21.46 -1.08
C THR A 3 1.24 21.41 -2.55
N VAL A 4 2.19 21.62 -3.47
CA VAL A 4 1.95 21.73 -4.91
C VAL A 4 2.41 20.47 -5.61
N GLY A 5 1.49 19.85 -6.36
CA GLY A 5 1.81 18.77 -7.30
C GLY A 5 1.90 19.27 -8.75
N LEU A 6 2.53 18.48 -9.61
CA LEU A 6 2.64 18.75 -11.04
C LEU A 6 1.92 17.66 -11.84
N ILE A 7 1.35 18.04 -12.98
CA ILE A 7 0.81 17.12 -13.97
C ILE A 7 1.47 17.47 -15.30
N LEU A 8 2.29 16.57 -15.82
CA LEU A 8 3.00 16.72 -17.07
C LEU A 8 2.33 15.85 -18.14
N ARG A 9 2.24 16.36 -19.36
CA ARG A 9 1.87 15.53 -20.51
C ARG A 9 3.13 14.84 -21.03
N THR A 10 3.03 13.54 -21.28
CA THR A 10 4.04 12.78 -22.00
C THR A 10 3.49 12.41 -23.39
N GLU A 11 4.32 11.79 -24.23
CA GLU A 11 3.91 11.37 -25.57
C GLU A 11 2.80 10.32 -25.53
N LYS A 12 2.73 9.53 -24.45
CA LYS A 12 1.81 8.40 -24.28
C LYS A 12 0.72 8.62 -23.23
N SER A 13 0.96 9.46 -22.22
CA SER A 13 0.10 9.56 -21.04
C SER A 13 0.32 10.87 -20.27
N VAL A 14 -0.01 10.87 -18.98
CA VAL A 14 0.29 11.94 -18.03
C VAL A 14 1.21 11.42 -16.93
N LEU A 15 2.18 12.24 -16.55
CA LEU A 15 3.05 12.01 -15.40
C LEU A 15 2.63 12.96 -14.27
N PHE A 16 2.27 12.40 -13.13
CA PHE A 16 1.98 13.09 -11.89
C PHE A 16 3.23 13.16 -11.02
N VAL A 17 3.44 14.32 -10.41
CA VAL A 17 4.40 14.54 -9.31
C VAL A 17 3.57 14.98 -8.10
N ILE A 18 3.33 14.07 -7.17
CA ILE A 18 2.37 14.26 -6.07
C ILE A 18 3.13 14.34 -4.75
N PRO A 19 3.00 15.43 -3.98
CA PRO A 19 3.51 15.49 -2.62
C PRO A 19 2.88 14.39 -1.75
N TRP A 20 3.71 13.65 -1.03
CA TRP A 20 3.29 12.58 -0.13
C TRP A 20 4.12 12.69 1.15
N GLY A 21 3.62 13.45 2.11
CA GLY A 21 4.36 13.75 3.34
C GLY A 21 5.73 14.35 3.03
N ARG A 22 6.80 13.67 3.48
CA ARG A 22 8.20 14.07 3.21
C ARG A 22 8.76 13.57 1.87
N HIS A 23 7.97 12.83 1.10
CA HIS A 23 8.34 12.26 -0.19
C HIS A 23 7.53 12.90 -1.33
N TRP A 24 7.89 12.56 -2.56
CA TRP A 24 7.07 12.76 -3.74
C TRP A 24 6.83 11.42 -4.43
N ILE A 25 5.61 11.18 -4.85
CA ILE A 25 5.30 10.10 -5.79
C ILE A 25 5.34 10.64 -7.19
N ILE A 26 6.16 9.99 -8.02
CA ILE A 26 6.32 10.33 -9.43
C ILE A 26 5.92 9.11 -10.25
N GLY A 27 4.94 9.28 -11.12
CA GLY A 27 4.42 8.19 -11.93
C GLY A 27 3.37 8.68 -12.91
N THR A 28 2.91 7.89 -13.87
CA THR A 28 3.05 6.43 -13.97
C THR A 28 3.55 6.05 -15.36
N THR A 29 4.07 4.84 -15.49
CA THR A 29 4.23 4.18 -16.79
C THR A 29 2.92 3.51 -17.23
N ASP A 30 2.84 3.18 -18.52
CA ASP A 30 1.75 2.44 -19.13
C ASP A 30 2.34 1.51 -20.20
N THR A 31 2.50 0.25 -19.83
CA THR A 31 3.12 -0.81 -20.63
C THR A 31 2.19 -2.03 -20.64
N ASP A 32 2.15 -2.73 -21.77
CA ASP A 32 1.41 -3.99 -21.89
C ASP A 32 2.05 -5.06 -21.01
N TRP A 33 1.23 -5.82 -20.29
CA TRP A 33 1.72 -6.84 -19.37
C TRP A 33 1.16 -8.22 -19.70
N ARG A 34 2.05 -9.19 -19.92
CA ARG A 34 1.73 -10.60 -20.24
C ARG A 34 2.45 -11.61 -19.34
N LEU A 35 3.15 -11.12 -18.32
CA LEU A 35 3.98 -11.91 -17.40
C LEU A 35 3.22 -12.21 -16.11
N ASP A 36 3.92 -12.43 -15.00
CA ASP A 36 3.29 -12.80 -13.74
C ASP A 36 2.36 -11.69 -13.21
N LYS A 37 1.18 -12.08 -12.74
CA LYS A 37 0.15 -11.13 -12.28
C LYS A 37 0.22 -10.86 -10.78
N ALA A 38 0.81 -11.76 -10.01
CA ALA A 38 0.88 -11.65 -8.56
C ALA A 38 2.02 -10.72 -8.13
N HIS A 39 3.11 -10.68 -8.91
CA HIS A 39 4.33 -9.95 -8.61
C HIS A 39 4.82 -9.12 -9.80
N PRO A 40 4.00 -8.16 -10.31
CA PRO A 40 4.47 -7.28 -11.36
C PRO A 40 5.71 -6.51 -10.90
N ALA A 41 6.73 -6.45 -11.76
CA ALA A 41 8.02 -5.85 -11.45
C ALA A 41 8.24 -4.60 -12.31
N ALA A 42 8.81 -3.56 -11.70
CA ALA A 42 9.30 -2.40 -12.44
C ALA A 42 10.72 -2.69 -12.94
N SER A 43 10.98 -2.37 -14.21
CA SER A 43 12.30 -2.49 -14.80
C SER A 43 13.08 -1.18 -14.68
N SER A 44 14.38 -1.22 -14.99
CA SER A 44 15.21 -0.02 -15.06
C SER A 44 14.71 0.99 -16.11
N LYS A 45 14.07 0.49 -17.17
CA LYS A 45 13.44 1.29 -18.22
C LYS A 45 12.27 2.11 -17.72
N ASP A 46 11.47 1.58 -16.79
CA ASP A 46 10.37 2.33 -16.17
C ASP A 46 10.88 3.51 -15.34
N ILE A 47 11.93 3.27 -14.56
CA ILE A 47 12.57 4.29 -13.71
C ILE A 47 13.20 5.37 -14.57
N ASP A 48 13.98 4.99 -15.59
CA ASP A 48 14.62 5.94 -16.50
C ASP A 48 13.59 6.78 -17.26
N TYR A 49 12.50 6.16 -17.71
CA TYR A 49 11.40 6.88 -18.35
C TYR A 49 10.84 7.98 -17.43
N ILE A 50 10.57 7.65 -16.16
CA ILE A 50 10.05 8.63 -15.20
C ILE A 50 11.06 9.75 -14.94
N LEU A 51 12.33 9.41 -14.69
CA LEU A 51 13.40 10.37 -14.41
C LEU A 51 13.64 11.31 -15.60
N GLU A 52 13.70 10.78 -16.82
CA GLU A 52 13.83 11.58 -18.05
C GLU A 52 12.72 12.62 -18.15
N HIS A 53 11.47 12.21 -17.98
CA HIS A 53 10.32 13.10 -18.15
C HIS A 53 10.23 14.16 -17.05
N VAL A 54 10.44 13.79 -15.79
CA VAL A 54 10.37 14.77 -14.70
C VAL A 54 11.54 15.76 -14.76
N ASN A 55 12.74 15.33 -15.16
CA ASN A 55 13.92 16.19 -15.26
C ASN A 55 13.82 17.26 -16.35
N ARG A 56 12.90 17.14 -17.30
CA ARG A 56 12.62 18.20 -18.29
C ARG A 56 12.05 19.48 -17.68
N VAL A 57 11.44 19.38 -16.49
CA VAL A 57 10.79 20.52 -15.82
C VAL A 57 11.44 20.92 -14.50
N LEU A 58 12.31 20.07 -13.95
CA LEU A 58 12.99 20.35 -12.68
C LEU A 58 14.24 21.19 -12.90
N ARG A 59 14.42 22.20 -12.04
CA ARG A 59 15.65 23.00 -12.02
C ARG A 59 16.86 22.18 -11.57
N ARG A 60 16.67 21.29 -10.60
CA ARG A 60 17.67 20.33 -10.13
C ARG A 60 17.23 18.95 -10.60
N PRO A 61 17.94 18.33 -11.55
CA PRO A 61 17.62 16.98 -11.98
C PRO A 61 17.73 15.98 -10.84
N LEU A 62 16.82 15.01 -10.81
CA LEU A 62 16.85 13.82 -9.97
C LEU A 62 17.67 12.73 -10.68
N THR A 63 18.38 11.92 -9.90
CA THR A 63 19.07 10.72 -10.37
C THR A 63 18.43 9.48 -9.78
N ARG A 64 18.93 8.30 -10.18
CA ARG A 64 18.51 7.03 -9.54
C ARG A 64 18.85 6.98 -8.04
N GLU A 65 19.85 7.73 -7.60
CA GLU A 65 20.23 7.82 -6.18
C GLU A 65 19.19 8.59 -5.35
N ASP A 66 18.32 9.39 -5.99
CA ASP A 66 17.22 10.09 -5.32
C ASP A 66 15.95 9.21 -5.20
N VAL A 67 15.96 7.96 -5.70
CA VAL A 67 14.81 7.04 -5.69
C VAL A 67 14.86 6.16 -4.44
N GLU A 68 14.02 6.49 -3.46
CA GLU A 68 13.93 5.75 -2.19
C GLU A 68 13.15 4.43 -2.32
N GLY A 69 12.04 4.46 -3.05
CA GLY A 69 11.12 3.33 -3.19
C GLY A 69 10.46 3.28 -4.56
N VAL A 70 10.12 2.06 -5.00
CA VAL A 70 9.43 1.80 -6.27
C VAL A 70 8.33 0.76 -6.02
N TYR A 71 7.17 0.95 -6.62
CA TYR A 71 6.11 -0.04 -6.64
C TYR A 71 5.52 -0.15 -8.05
N ALA A 72 5.01 -1.33 -8.37
CA ALA A 72 4.32 -1.63 -9.62
C ALA A 72 2.94 -2.21 -9.33
N GLY A 73 2.02 -2.05 -10.27
CA GLY A 73 0.67 -2.56 -10.14
C GLY A 73 -0.01 -2.67 -11.51
N LEU A 74 -0.86 -3.69 -11.65
CA LEU A 74 -1.57 -3.95 -12.90
C LEU A 74 -2.95 -3.29 -12.88
N ARG A 75 -3.32 -2.69 -14.01
CA ARG A 75 -4.65 -2.12 -14.20
C ARG A 75 -5.58 -3.19 -14.78
N PRO A 76 -6.68 -3.56 -14.11
CA PRO A 76 -7.67 -4.46 -14.69
C PRO A 76 -8.51 -3.68 -15.71
N LEU A 77 -8.08 -3.67 -16.97
CA LEU A 77 -8.77 -2.99 -18.05
C LEU A 77 -9.77 -3.93 -18.71
N LEU A 78 -10.97 -3.44 -19.02
CA LEU A 78 -11.91 -4.17 -19.85
C LEU A 78 -11.38 -4.21 -21.28
N ALA A 79 -11.37 -5.40 -21.88
CA ALA A 79 -10.98 -5.56 -23.28
C ALA A 79 -11.94 -4.75 -24.17
N GLY A 80 -11.39 -3.92 -25.04
CA GLY A 80 -12.07 -3.25 -26.14
C GLY A 80 -11.23 -3.43 -27.41
N GLU A 81 -11.78 -3.05 -28.58
CA GLU A 81 -11.14 -3.26 -29.90
C GLU A 81 -9.82 -2.48 -30.14
N ASN A 82 -9.26 -1.81 -29.13
CA ASN A 82 -8.07 -0.95 -29.29
C ASN A 82 -6.82 -1.55 -28.61
N ASP A 83 -5.70 -1.56 -29.33
CA ASP A 83 -4.39 -2.06 -28.87
C ASP A 83 -3.69 -1.17 -27.83
N SER A 84 -4.24 -0.01 -27.47
CA SER A 84 -3.64 0.89 -26.48
C SER A 84 -4.39 0.84 -25.14
N THR A 85 -3.73 0.32 -24.10
CA THR A 85 -4.25 0.24 -22.72
C THR A 85 -4.76 1.58 -22.20
N ALA A 86 -4.07 2.68 -22.53
CA ALA A 86 -4.45 4.04 -22.15
C ALA A 86 -5.87 4.46 -22.59
N LYS A 87 -6.37 3.87 -23.69
CA LYS A 87 -7.66 4.19 -24.33
C LYS A 87 -8.79 3.21 -24.00
N LEU A 88 -8.52 2.15 -23.25
CA LEU A 88 -9.54 1.19 -22.83
C LEU A 88 -10.50 1.79 -21.79
N SER A 89 -11.77 1.39 -21.84
CA SER A 89 -12.80 1.89 -20.92
C SER A 89 -12.41 1.60 -19.47
N ARG A 90 -12.52 2.62 -18.62
CA ARG A 90 -12.22 2.54 -17.19
C ARG A 90 -13.48 2.46 -16.32
N GLU A 91 -14.62 2.16 -16.93
CA GLU A 91 -15.87 1.89 -16.22
C GLU A 91 -15.84 0.48 -15.64
N HIS A 92 -16.66 0.24 -14.62
CA HIS A 92 -16.86 -1.10 -14.09
C HIS A 92 -18.08 -1.75 -14.76
N VAL A 93 -18.03 -3.06 -14.87
CA VAL A 93 -19.17 -3.89 -15.26
C VAL A 93 -19.46 -4.83 -14.11
N VAL A 94 -20.73 -4.88 -13.71
CA VAL A 94 -21.26 -5.92 -12.83
C VAL A 94 -22.11 -6.85 -13.68
N ALA A 95 -21.83 -8.15 -13.63
CA ALA A 95 -22.51 -9.15 -14.43
C ALA A 95 -22.86 -10.39 -13.60
N HIS A 96 -23.87 -11.11 -14.06
CA HIS A 96 -24.28 -12.40 -13.51
C HIS A 96 -24.13 -13.49 -14.57
N PRO A 97 -22.90 -13.98 -14.84
CA PRO A 97 -22.64 -14.88 -15.97
C PRO A 97 -23.27 -16.26 -15.82
N VAL A 98 -23.38 -16.77 -14.59
CA VAL A 98 -24.00 -18.06 -14.27
C VAL A 98 -24.78 -17.97 -12.96
N PRO A 99 -25.85 -18.76 -12.75
CA PRO A 99 -26.63 -18.76 -11.52
C PRO A 99 -25.75 -18.82 -10.25
N GLY A 100 -26.00 -17.93 -9.29
CA GLY A 100 -25.24 -17.84 -8.04
C GLY A 100 -23.88 -17.11 -8.10
N MET A 101 -23.43 -16.61 -9.25
CA MET A 101 -22.15 -15.91 -9.37
C MET A 101 -22.32 -14.45 -9.82
N VAL A 102 -21.97 -13.49 -8.97
CA VAL A 102 -21.82 -12.08 -9.37
C VAL A 102 -20.35 -11.80 -9.67
N MET A 103 -20.09 -11.19 -10.83
CA MET A 103 -18.76 -10.82 -11.29
C MET A 103 -18.66 -9.30 -11.39
N VAL A 104 -17.55 -8.75 -10.90
CA VAL A 104 -17.18 -7.34 -11.11
C VAL A 104 -15.90 -7.31 -11.94
N ALA A 105 -15.92 -6.57 -13.05
CA ALA A 105 -14.77 -6.39 -13.92
C ALA A 105 -14.51 -4.89 -14.15
N GLY A 106 -13.23 -4.51 -14.24
CA GLY A 106 -12.84 -3.11 -14.42
C GLY A 106 -13.04 -2.25 -13.18
N GLY A 107 -13.24 -0.95 -13.41
CA GLY A 107 -13.45 0.06 -12.37
C GLY A 107 -12.18 0.72 -11.83
N LYS A 108 -12.37 1.58 -10.82
CA LYS A 108 -11.32 2.39 -10.20
C LYS A 108 -11.49 2.39 -8.69
N LEU A 109 -10.40 2.66 -7.98
CA LEU A 109 -10.46 2.93 -6.55
C LEU A 109 -11.42 4.10 -6.22
N THR A 110 -11.51 5.13 -7.07
CA THR A 110 -12.43 6.26 -6.83
C THR A 110 -13.90 5.90 -6.95
N THR A 111 -14.24 4.79 -7.62
CA THR A 111 -15.63 4.34 -7.82
C THR A 111 -15.98 3.10 -7.01
N TYR A 112 -15.07 2.60 -6.16
CA TYR A 112 -15.20 1.33 -5.47
C TYR A 112 -16.51 1.16 -4.69
N ARG A 113 -16.99 2.22 -4.02
CA ARG A 113 -18.24 2.18 -3.24
C ARG A 113 -19.46 1.95 -4.14
N VAL A 114 -19.50 2.64 -5.28
CA VAL A 114 -20.58 2.47 -6.27
C VAL A 114 -20.50 1.07 -6.87
N MET A 115 -19.30 0.60 -7.23
CA MET A 115 -19.06 -0.77 -7.69
C MET A 115 -19.58 -1.82 -6.70
N ALA A 116 -19.26 -1.65 -5.41
CA ALA A 116 -19.69 -2.55 -4.36
C ALA A 116 -21.21 -2.54 -4.17
N ARG A 117 -21.85 -1.35 -4.22
CA ARG A 117 -23.31 -1.25 -4.20
C ARG A 117 -23.92 -2.01 -5.38
N ASP A 118 -23.44 -1.77 -6.60
CA ASP A 118 -24.00 -2.40 -7.80
C ASP A 118 -23.82 -3.93 -7.76
N ALA A 119 -22.71 -4.43 -7.21
CA ALA A 119 -22.48 -5.86 -6.99
C ALA A 119 -23.45 -6.47 -5.97
N VAL A 120 -23.72 -5.78 -4.87
CA VAL A 120 -24.72 -6.21 -3.88
C VAL A 120 -26.12 -6.18 -4.49
N ASP A 121 -26.48 -5.11 -5.19
CA ASP A 121 -27.78 -4.97 -5.87
C ASP A 121 -28.01 -6.08 -6.90
N GLU A 122 -26.96 -6.51 -7.61
CA GLU A 122 -27.03 -7.65 -8.53
C GLU A 122 -27.21 -8.97 -7.78
N ALA A 123 -26.45 -9.20 -6.70
CA ALA A 123 -26.52 -10.44 -5.94
C ALA A 123 -27.91 -10.66 -5.33
N VAL A 124 -28.56 -9.60 -4.86
CA VAL A 124 -29.86 -9.70 -4.17
C VAL A 124 -31.02 -9.96 -5.14
N ARG A 125 -30.89 -9.65 -6.44
CA ARG A 125 -31.94 -9.95 -7.44
C ARG A 125 -32.30 -11.43 -7.52
N SER A 126 -31.33 -12.30 -7.24
CA SER A 126 -31.49 -13.75 -7.27
C SER A 126 -31.94 -14.34 -5.94
N MET A 127 -32.14 -13.52 -4.90
CA MET A 127 -32.52 -13.96 -3.57
C MET A 127 -34.01 -13.74 -3.32
N ASP A 128 -34.65 -14.66 -2.60
CA ASP A 128 -36.06 -14.54 -2.18
C ASP A 128 -36.21 -13.72 -0.88
N VAL A 129 -35.38 -12.68 -0.71
CA VAL A 129 -35.41 -11.79 0.46
C VAL A 129 -35.41 -10.34 0.04
N ARG A 130 -36.15 -9.51 0.78
CA ARG A 130 -36.12 -8.05 0.59
C ARG A 130 -34.90 -7.47 1.30
N VAL A 131 -33.98 -6.90 0.52
CA VAL A 131 -32.81 -6.20 1.04
C VAL A 131 -33.05 -4.68 0.98
N PRO A 132 -32.84 -3.93 2.08
CA PRO A 132 -32.95 -2.47 2.07
C PRO A 132 -31.93 -1.81 1.14
N ALA A 133 -32.24 -0.60 0.69
CA ALA A 133 -31.31 0.20 -0.13
C ALA A 133 -29.98 0.46 0.61
N SER A 134 -28.88 0.46 -0.15
CA SER A 134 -27.54 0.75 0.39
C SER A 134 -27.47 2.16 0.97
N VAL A 135 -26.95 2.27 2.20
CA VAL A 135 -26.68 3.54 2.90
C VAL A 135 -25.19 3.87 2.95
N THR A 136 -24.36 3.14 2.19
CA THR A 136 -22.88 3.24 2.23
C THR A 136 -22.34 4.61 1.86
N ASP A 137 -23.11 5.48 1.22
CA ASP A 137 -22.78 6.89 0.98
C ASP A 137 -22.73 7.73 2.26
N ARG A 138 -23.28 7.22 3.37
CA ARG A 138 -23.37 7.89 4.67
C ARG A 138 -22.65 7.14 5.79
N VAL A 139 -22.13 5.94 5.53
CA VAL A 139 -21.40 5.16 6.54
C VAL A 139 -19.93 5.61 6.54
N PRO A 140 -19.44 6.21 7.63
CA PRO A 140 -18.02 6.52 7.75
C PRO A 140 -17.19 5.24 7.76
N LEU A 141 -16.01 5.29 7.13
CA LEU A 141 -15.02 4.23 7.30
C LEU A 141 -14.42 4.28 8.71
N LEU A 142 -13.79 3.18 9.12
CA LEU A 142 -13.05 3.11 10.38
C LEU A 142 -12.05 4.26 10.50
N GLY A 143 -12.00 4.88 11.69
CA GLY A 143 -11.18 6.05 11.96
C GLY A 143 -11.69 7.39 11.40
N ALA A 144 -12.75 7.42 10.60
CA ALA A 144 -13.29 8.69 10.09
C ALA A 144 -14.17 9.41 11.10
N ASP A 145 -15.00 8.67 11.84
CA ASP A 145 -15.93 9.27 12.81
C ASP A 145 -15.19 9.88 14.00
N GLY A 146 -15.56 11.11 14.38
CA GLY A 146 -14.92 11.82 15.49
C GLY A 146 -13.49 12.34 15.23
N TYR A 147 -12.91 12.18 14.03
CA TYR A 147 -11.52 12.54 13.71
C TYR A 147 -11.11 13.95 14.19
N LYS A 148 -11.93 14.97 13.91
CA LYS A 148 -11.65 16.37 14.30
C LYS A 148 -11.54 16.54 15.82
N ALA A 149 -12.34 15.81 16.59
CA ALA A 149 -12.30 15.86 18.05
C ALA A 149 -11.02 15.23 18.60
N VAL A 150 -10.56 14.12 17.99
CA VAL A 150 -9.29 13.49 18.36
C VAL A 150 -8.10 14.37 17.95
N TRP A 151 -8.12 14.96 16.74
CA TRP A 151 -7.10 15.90 16.26
C TRP A 151 -6.91 17.10 17.19
N ASN A 152 -8.01 17.68 17.69
CA ASN A 152 -7.96 18.79 18.65
C ASN A 152 -7.35 18.40 20.00
N ARG A 153 -7.35 17.12 20.35
CA ARG A 153 -6.76 16.59 21.59
C ARG A 153 -5.33 16.07 21.42
N ARG A 154 -4.73 16.14 20.23
CA ARG A 154 -3.43 15.52 19.90
C ARG A 154 -2.29 15.87 20.86
N HIS A 155 -2.23 17.11 21.35
CA HIS A 155 -1.19 17.51 22.33
C HIS A 155 -1.37 16.81 23.68
N ARG A 156 -2.61 16.68 24.17
CA ARG A 156 -2.90 15.94 25.41
C ARG A 156 -2.63 14.45 25.25
N LEU A 157 -2.99 13.88 24.09
CA LEU A 157 -2.70 12.49 23.76
C LEU A 157 -1.19 12.21 23.73
N ALA A 158 -0.42 13.15 23.17
CA ALA A 158 1.04 13.05 23.11
C ALA A 158 1.65 13.06 24.52
N GLU A 159 1.21 13.99 25.36
CA GLU A 159 1.62 14.08 26.77
C GLU A 159 1.27 12.80 27.54
N SER A 160 0.04 12.29 27.42
CA SER A 160 -0.38 11.09 28.14
C SER A 160 0.36 9.82 27.69
N ALA A 161 0.70 9.73 26.41
CA ALA A 161 1.43 8.59 25.85
C ALA A 161 2.95 8.72 25.96
N GLY A 162 3.47 9.86 26.44
CA GLY A 162 4.91 10.10 26.55
C GLY A 162 5.64 10.16 25.20
N VAL A 163 4.95 10.56 24.12
CA VAL A 163 5.51 10.67 22.77
C VAL A 163 5.45 12.10 22.24
N HIS A 164 6.31 12.44 21.27
CA HIS A 164 6.25 13.73 20.63
C HIS A 164 4.95 13.90 19.82
N VAL A 165 4.38 15.12 19.79
CA VAL A 165 3.09 15.38 19.10
C VAL A 165 3.10 14.98 17.63
N ALA A 166 4.25 15.10 16.96
CA ALA A 166 4.41 14.66 15.57
C ALA A 166 4.12 13.16 15.37
N ARG A 167 4.39 12.30 16.38
CA ARG A 167 4.01 10.88 16.34
C ARG A 167 2.52 10.69 16.42
N VAL A 168 1.83 11.47 17.25
CA VAL A 168 0.36 11.44 17.31
C VAL A 168 -0.25 11.96 16.01
N GLU A 169 0.31 13.02 15.40
CA GLU A 169 -0.14 13.53 14.10
C GLU A 169 0.08 12.50 12.98
N HIS A 170 1.20 11.78 13.00
CA HIS A 170 1.44 10.65 12.10
C HIS A 170 0.38 9.57 12.27
N LEU A 171 0.15 9.09 13.50
CA LEU A 171 -0.87 8.08 13.79
C LEU A 171 -2.28 8.56 13.40
N LEU A 172 -2.61 9.84 13.62
CA LEU A 172 -3.88 10.42 13.20
C LEU A 172 -4.01 10.42 11.67
N GLY A 173 -2.93 10.70 10.94
CA GLY A 173 -2.93 10.63 9.47
C GLY A 173 -3.16 9.22 8.92
N ARG A 174 -2.88 8.17 9.72
CA ARG A 174 -2.98 6.76 9.32
C ARG A 174 -4.24 6.08 9.83
N TYR A 175 -4.48 6.17 11.13
CA TYR A 175 -5.54 5.46 11.87
C TYR A 175 -6.76 6.34 12.16
N GLY A 176 -6.67 7.65 11.90
CA GLY A 176 -7.75 8.59 12.18
C GLY A 176 -8.15 8.59 13.65
N ALA A 177 -9.44 8.52 13.92
CA ALA A 177 -9.97 8.50 15.28
C ALA A 177 -9.64 7.22 16.08
N LEU A 178 -9.05 6.19 15.45
CA LEU A 178 -8.56 4.99 16.13
C LEU A 178 -7.16 5.18 16.75
N THR A 179 -6.48 6.31 16.52
CA THR A 179 -5.17 6.61 17.14
C THR A 179 -5.10 6.35 18.66
N PRO A 180 -6.13 6.67 19.48
CA PRO A 180 -6.09 6.33 20.90
C PRO A 180 -5.92 4.84 21.18
N GLU A 181 -6.48 3.95 20.35
CA GLU A 181 -6.30 2.49 20.51
C GLU A 181 -4.84 2.07 20.32
N VAL A 182 -4.14 2.70 19.37
CA VAL A 182 -2.69 2.46 19.16
C VAL A 182 -1.89 3.01 20.34
N LEU A 183 -2.24 4.19 20.85
CA LEU A 183 -1.58 4.78 22.02
C LEU A 183 -1.82 3.97 23.31
N ASP A 184 -2.98 3.32 23.45
CA ASP A 184 -3.28 2.43 24.57
C ASP A 184 -2.35 1.21 24.61
N LEU A 185 -1.83 0.76 23.45
CA LEU A 185 -0.79 -0.27 23.41
C LEU A 185 0.51 0.24 24.05
N ILE A 186 0.90 1.49 23.77
CA ILE A 186 2.07 2.12 24.37
C ILE A 186 1.90 2.29 25.88
N ALA A 187 0.70 2.64 26.34
CA ALA A 187 0.42 2.75 27.78
C ALA A 187 0.60 1.40 28.51
N LYS A 188 0.30 0.28 27.84
CA LYS A 188 0.47 -1.08 28.39
C LYS A 188 1.92 -1.55 28.32
N ASP A 189 2.62 -1.20 27.25
CA ASP A 189 4.04 -1.51 27.05
C ASP A 189 4.78 -0.28 26.49
N PRO A 190 5.45 0.50 27.35
CA PRO A 190 6.18 1.70 26.93
C PRO A 190 7.28 1.44 25.90
N SER A 191 7.78 0.20 25.76
CA SER A 191 8.76 -0.13 24.73
C SER A 191 8.19 0.01 23.31
N LEU A 192 6.86 -0.06 23.16
CA LEU A 192 6.17 0.11 21.89
C LEU A 192 6.17 1.56 21.37
N ALA A 193 6.56 2.53 22.21
CA ALA A 193 6.81 3.91 21.80
C ALA A 193 8.11 4.08 20.98
N GLN A 194 8.96 3.06 20.95
CA GLN A 194 10.21 3.13 20.18
C GLN A 194 9.92 3.06 18.69
N PRO A 195 10.69 3.79 17.86
CA PRO A 195 10.61 3.67 16.41
C PRO A 195 11.12 2.31 15.92
N LEU A 196 10.71 1.95 14.71
CA LEU A 196 11.31 0.84 13.97
C LEU A 196 12.66 1.25 13.36
N PRO A 197 13.70 0.40 13.43
CA PRO A 197 15.01 0.71 12.85
C PRO A 197 14.93 0.99 11.35
N GLY A 198 15.59 2.06 10.89
CA GLY A 198 15.56 2.49 9.48
C GLY A 198 14.26 3.16 9.04
N ALA A 199 13.24 3.20 9.90
CA ALA A 199 11.91 3.69 9.60
C ALA A 199 11.37 4.53 10.76
N ASP A 200 12.12 5.57 11.14
CA ASP A 200 11.90 6.34 12.36
C ASP A 200 10.51 6.95 12.50
N ASP A 201 9.75 7.08 11.41
CA ASP A 201 8.38 7.56 11.46
C ASP A 201 7.39 6.59 12.10
N TYR A 202 7.69 5.30 12.03
CA TYR A 202 6.80 4.22 12.42
C TYR A 202 7.16 3.69 13.80
N LEU A 203 6.15 3.56 14.65
CA LEU A 203 6.31 3.03 16.00
C LEU A 203 6.13 1.50 16.02
N ARG A 204 6.79 0.84 16.96
CA ARG A 204 6.57 -0.59 17.24
C ARG A 204 5.10 -0.90 17.57
N ALA A 205 4.39 0.03 18.19
CA ALA A 205 2.95 -0.07 18.46
C ALA A 205 2.11 -0.32 17.19
N GLU A 206 2.50 0.23 16.04
CA GLU A 206 1.80 0.03 14.77
C GLU A 206 1.90 -1.41 14.28
N VAL A 207 3.01 -2.10 14.57
CA VAL A 207 3.18 -3.53 14.28
C VAL A 207 2.19 -4.36 15.10
N VAL A 208 2.12 -4.09 16.40
CA VAL A 208 1.21 -4.81 17.32
C VAL A 208 -0.24 -4.56 16.92
N TYR A 209 -0.59 -3.32 16.59
CA TYR A 209 -1.93 -2.95 16.12
C TYR A 209 -2.28 -3.66 14.80
N ALA A 210 -1.34 -3.69 13.86
CA ALA A 210 -1.51 -4.37 12.57
C ALA A 210 -1.88 -5.85 12.75
N VAL A 211 -1.24 -6.55 13.68
CA VAL A 211 -1.54 -7.97 13.96
C VAL A 211 -2.88 -8.14 14.66
N THR A 212 -3.11 -7.35 15.71
CA THR A 212 -4.24 -7.58 16.64
C THR A 212 -5.57 -7.01 16.13
N HIS A 213 -5.55 -5.97 15.30
CA HIS A 213 -6.74 -5.25 14.84
C HIS A 213 -6.89 -5.24 13.31
N GLU A 214 -5.79 -5.36 12.55
CA GLU A 214 -5.81 -5.24 11.09
C GLU A 214 -5.50 -6.54 10.35
N ALA A 215 -5.49 -7.66 11.08
CA ALA A 215 -5.29 -9.02 10.58
C ALA A 215 -3.98 -9.23 9.78
N ALA A 216 -2.90 -8.52 10.12
CA ALA A 216 -1.59 -8.82 9.57
C ALA A 216 -1.12 -10.22 10.03
N ARG A 217 -0.71 -11.05 9.07
CA ARG A 217 -0.29 -12.44 9.28
C ARG A 217 1.15 -12.72 8.89
N HIS A 218 1.76 -11.82 8.13
CA HIS A 218 3.14 -11.95 7.65
C HIS A 218 3.91 -10.64 7.83
N VAL A 219 5.24 -10.70 7.96
CA VAL A 219 6.09 -9.50 8.07
C VAL A 219 5.84 -8.53 6.92
N GLU A 220 5.59 -9.08 5.73
CA GLU A 220 5.23 -8.30 4.54
C GLU A 220 3.92 -7.51 4.70
N ASP A 221 2.90 -8.05 5.38
CA ASP A 221 1.65 -7.33 5.61
C ASP A 221 1.90 -6.02 6.34
N VAL A 222 2.78 -6.07 7.34
CA VAL A 222 3.14 -4.90 8.13
C VAL A 222 3.97 -3.94 7.31
N LEU A 223 5.10 -4.37 6.74
CA LEU A 223 6.06 -3.47 6.09
C LEU A 223 5.59 -2.87 4.76
N THR A 224 4.70 -3.55 4.04
CA THR A 224 4.26 -3.13 2.69
C THR A 224 2.84 -2.58 2.64
N ARG A 225 1.92 -3.07 3.50
CA ARG A 225 0.48 -2.76 3.41
C ARG A 225 -0.04 -1.94 4.59
N ARG A 226 0.25 -2.37 5.83
CA ARG A 226 -0.22 -1.69 7.05
C ARG A 226 0.65 -0.52 7.44
N THR A 227 1.92 -0.55 7.06
CA THR A 227 2.84 0.60 6.98
C THR A 227 3.19 0.84 5.51
N ARG A 228 4.05 1.82 5.23
CA ARG A 228 4.58 2.07 3.88
C ARG A 228 6.11 1.99 3.85
N ILE A 229 6.70 1.30 4.83
CA ILE A 229 8.15 1.25 5.03
C ILE A 229 8.87 0.74 3.78
N SER A 230 8.28 -0.21 3.05
CA SER A 230 8.88 -0.74 1.83
C SER A 230 9.12 0.29 0.72
N ILE A 231 8.45 1.45 0.76
CA ILE A 231 8.59 2.53 -0.23
C ILE A 231 8.88 3.92 0.38
N GLU A 232 8.94 4.03 1.70
CA GLU A 232 9.21 5.28 2.44
C GLU A 232 10.49 5.21 3.30
N ALA A 233 11.28 4.14 3.15
CA ALA A 233 12.57 3.99 3.80
C ALA A 233 13.62 3.50 2.79
N TRP A 234 14.80 4.12 2.82
CA TRP A 234 15.94 3.80 1.94
C TRP A 234 16.33 2.34 1.90
N ASP A 235 16.27 1.64 3.03
CA ASP A 235 16.59 0.22 3.11
C ASP A 235 15.38 -0.70 2.82
N ARG A 236 14.21 -0.11 2.52
CA ARG A 236 12.93 -0.78 2.29
C ARG A 236 12.50 -1.67 3.45
N GLY A 237 12.89 -1.32 4.68
CA GLY A 237 12.53 -2.07 5.88
C GLY A 237 13.41 -3.28 6.17
N VAL A 238 14.57 -3.43 5.51
CA VAL A 238 15.55 -4.49 5.82
C VAL A 238 15.95 -4.46 7.30
N SER A 239 16.20 -3.28 7.86
CA SER A 239 16.54 -3.12 9.29
C SER A 239 15.34 -3.32 10.21
N ALA A 240 14.13 -3.02 9.72
CA ALA A 240 12.90 -3.17 10.49
C ALA A 240 12.42 -4.63 10.56
N ALA A 241 12.66 -5.44 9.52
CA ALA A 241 12.07 -6.76 9.37
C ALA A 241 12.30 -7.72 10.56
N PRO A 242 13.53 -7.85 11.12
CA PRO A 242 13.73 -8.71 12.28
C PRO A 242 12.94 -8.23 13.51
N VAL A 243 12.91 -6.91 13.76
CA VAL A 243 12.16 -6.33 14.89
C VAL A 243 10.65 -6.49 14.70
N VAL A 244 10.16 -6.37 13.46
CA VAL A 244 8.76 -6.66 13.14
C VAL A 244 8.45 -8.13 13.43
N ALA A 245 9.30 -9.06 12.98
CA ALA A 245 9.11 -10.48 13.24
C ALA A 245 9.12 -10.80 14.74
N ASP A 246 10.02 -10.19 15.52
CA ASP A 246 10.08 -10.33 16.98
C ASP A 246 8.78 -9.91 17.68
N LEU A 247 8.16 -8.82 17.23
CA LEU A 247 6.90 -8.33 17.77
C LEU A 247 5.70 -9.19 17.34
N MET A 248 5.72 -9.72 16.11
CA MET A 248 4.63 -10.53 15.56
C MET A 248 4.62 -11.96 16.12
N ALA A 249 5.79 -12.56 16.32
CA ALA A 249 5.94 -13.96 16.69
C ALA A 249 5.12 -14.38 17.93
N PRO A 250 5.20 -13.69 19.09
CA PRO A 250 4.41 -14.07 20.26
C PRO A 250 2.90 -13.86 20.07
N LEU A 251 2.49 -12.89 19.25
CA LEU A 251 1.08 -12.59 18.99
C LEU A 251 0.41 -13.62 18.07
N LEU A 252 1.19 -14.19 17.14
CA LEU A 252 0.74 -15.17 16.17
C LEU A 252 1.11 -16.62 16.54
N GLY A 253 1.86 -16.82 17.62
CA GLY A 253 2.31 -18.14 18.06
C GLY A 253 3.35 -18.76 17.12
N TRP A 254 4.20 -17.95 16.49
CA TRP A 254 5.24 -18.44 15.58
C TRP A 254 6.32 -19.23 16.32
N SER A 255 6.77 -20.32 15.69
CA SER A 255 8.01 -20.98 16.07
C SER A 255 9.23 -20.16 15.65
N GLU A 256 10.40 -20.46 16.22
CA GLU A 256 11.67 -19.86 15.76
C GLU A 256 11.91 -20.08 14.26
N VAL A 257 11.50 -21.24 13.74
CA VAL A 257 11.58 -21.55 12.31
C VAL A 257 10.67 -20.62 11.49
N GLN A 258 9.43 -20.40 11.92
CA GLN A 258 8.52 -19.50 11.21
C GLN A 258 9.03 -18.05 11.26
N HIS A 259 9.49 -17.58 12.42
CA HIS A 259 10.09 -16.26 12.58
C HIS A 259 11.27 -16.05 11.61
N ALA A 260 12.20 -17.01 11.56
CA ALA A 260 13.35 -16.95 10.66
C ALA A 260 12.92 -16.99 9.17
N ASN A 261 11.91 -17.80 8.84
CA ASN A 261 11.37 -17.88 7.48
C ASN A 261 10.72 -16.57 7.04
N GLU A 262 9.91 -15.93 7.88
CA GLU A 262 9.26 -14.65 7.61
C GLU A 262 10.27 -13.54 7.34
N THR A 263 11.28 -13.45 8.20
CA THR A 263 12.36 -12.46 8.03
C THR A 263 13.14 -12.73 6.75
N THR A 264 13.58 -13.97 6.53
CA THR A 264 14.34 -14.36 5.34
C THR A 264 13.55 -14.12 4.06
N HIS A 265 12.25 -14.46 4.06
CA HIS A 265 11.37 -14.24 2.93
C HIS A 265 11.29 -12.76 2.57
N TYR A 266 11.03 -11.89 3.56
CA TYR A 266 10.95 -10.45 3.31
C TYR A 266 12.27 -9.89 2.76
N LEU A 267 13.41 -10.30 3.31
CA LEU A 267 14.72 -9.86 2.84
C LEU A 267 15.00 -10.28 1.39
N LYS A 268 14.71 -11.54 1.04
CA LYS A 268 14.84 -12.04 -0.34
C LYS A 268 13.91 -11.31 -1.29
N ARG A 269 12.69 -10.97 -0.85
CA ARG A 269 11.77 -10.14 -1.64
C ARG A 269 12.37 -8.77 -1.93
N VAL A 270 12.92 -8.08 -0.93
CA VAL A 270 13.56 -6.76 -1.13
C VAL A 270 14.74 -6.86 -2.09
N GLU A 271 15.57 -7.90 -1.97
CA GLU A 271 16.68 -8.17 -2.88
C GLU A 271 16.18 -8.38 -4.33
N ALA A 272 15.18 -9.24 -4.52
CA ALA A 272 14.57 -9.51 -5.81
C ALA A 272 13.94 -8.25 -6.44
N GLU A 273 13.25 -7.44 -5.64
CA GLU A 273 12.69 -6.16 -6.09
C GLU A 273 13.78 -5.17 -6.52
N ARG A 274 14.87 -5.04 -5.77
CA ARG A 274 16.00 -4.19 -6.16
C ARG A 274 16.65 -4.68 -7.45
N LEU A 275 16.91 -5.99 -7.54
CA LEU A 275 17.50 -6.59 -8.73
C LEU A 275 16.63 -6.37 -9.97
N SER A 276 15.30 -6.50 -9.84
CA SER A 276 14.36 -6.27 -10.96
C SER A 276 14.48 -4.85 -11.54
N GLN A 277 14.75 -3.86 -10.69
CA GLN A 277 14.87 -2.45 -11.06
C GLN A 277 16.21 -2.11 -11.74
N GLU A 278 17.16 -3.04 -11.73
CA GLU A 278 18.41 -2.96 -12.48
C GLU A 278 18.30 -3.64 -13.85
N GLN A 279 17.25 -4.45 -14.07
CA GLN A 279 17.08 -5.19 -15.32
C GLN A 279 16.61 -4.28 -16.46
N PRO A 280 17.07 -4.51 -17.71
CA PRO A 280 16.81 -3.62 -18.84
C PRO A 280 15.37 -3.69 -19.39
N ASP A 281 14.63 -4.77 -19.10
CA ASP A 281 13.30 -5.00 -19.64
C ASP A 281 12.38 -5.78 -18.68
N ASP A 282 11.08 -5.78 -18.99
CA ASP A 282 10.04 -6.39 -18.16
C ASP A 282 10.25 -7.91 -17.97
N ALA A 283 10.75 -8.61 -18.99
CA ALA A 283 10.94 -10.06 -18.92
C ALA A 283 12.08 -10.44 -17.96
N THR A 284 13.20 -9.75 -18.05
CA THR A 284 14.34 -9.94 -17.14
C THR A 284 14.02 -9.45 -15.73
N ALA A 285 13.27 -8.35 -15.59
CA ALA A 285 12.77 -7.86 -14.29
C ALA A 285 11.81 -8.85 -13.60
N ASP A 286 10.89 -9.45 -14.35
CA ASP A 286 9.95 -10.47 -13.86
C ASP A 286 10.69 -11.72 -13.36
N VAL A 287 11.65 -12.23 -14.14
CA VAL A 287 12.51 -13.36 -13.71
C VAL A 287 13.26 -13.04 -12.42
N ALA A 288 13.84 -11.85 -12.30
CA ALA A 288 14.51 -11.42 -11.07
C ALA A 288 13.53 -11.37 -9.88
N ARG A 289 12.31 -10.85 -10.10
CA ARG A 289 11.28 -10.74 -9.06
C ARG A 289 10.77 -12.10 -8.59
N LEU A 290 10.64 -13.07 -9.50
CA LEU A 290 10.22 -14.45 -9.20
C LEU A 290 11.31 -15.28 -8.50
N GLY A 291 12.54 -14.77 -8.39
CA GLY A 291 13.60 -15.40 -7.59
C GLY A 291 13.29 -15.45 -6.08
N ALA A 292 12.38 -14.59 -5.60
CA ALA A 292 11.82 -14.69 -4.25
C ALA A 292 10.59 -15.59 -4.28
N ALA A 293 10.61 -16.67 -3.48
CA ALA A 293 9.48 -17.57 -3.31
C ALA A 293 8.28 -16.85 -2.70
N ASP A 294 7.07 -17.38 -2.90
CA ASP A 294 5.86 -16.88 -2.25
C ASP A 294 5.84 -17.16 -0.75
N ILE A 295 5.11 -16.30 -0.04
CA ILE A 295 4.78 -16.51 1.36
C ILE A 295 3.88 -17.74 1.48
N ILE A 296 4.38 -18.75 2.19
CA ILE A 296 3.58 -19.93 2.53
C ILE A 296 2.59 -19.53 3.63
N PRO A 297 1.29 -19.88 3.52
CA PRO A 297 0.32 -19.57 4.56
C PRO A 297 0.77 -20.08 5.94
N VAL A 298 0.74 -19.21 6.95
CA VAL A 298 0.94 -19.64 8.34
C VAL A 298 -0.21 -20.56 8.73
N LYS A 299 0.09 -21.77 9.21
CA LYS A 299 -0.92 -22.70 9.73
C LYS A 299 -1.45 -22.24 11.08
#